data_AF-A0A1V4W3C3-F1
#
_entry.id   AF-A0A1V4W3C3-F1
#
_cell.length_a   1.000
_cell.length_b   1.000
_cell.length_c   1.000
_cell.angle_alpha   90.00
_cell.angle_beta   90.00
_cell.angle_gamma   90.00
#
_symmetry.space_group_name_H-M   'P 1'
#
loop_
_entity.id
_entity.type
_entity.pdbx_description
1 polymer ?
#
loop_
_entity_poly.entity_id
_entity_poly.type
_entity_poly.pdbx_seq_one_letter_code
_entity_poly.pdbx_strand_id
1 'polypeptide(L)'
;MRKILAKVDDGRLGRAVAGLVRRELVVEDVARDGGETRAAVRSIGKRGVKVYSVEFHVAGRGHAVFCSCDDRRKRGVYCKHIAALALHELGEAAHTRSEHRQHRGLLLDM
;
A
#
# COMPACT_ATOMS: atom_id res chain seq x y z
N MET A 1 0.81 -8.72 1.75
CA MET A 1 0.16 -7.50 2.31
C MET A 1 -0.53 -7.70 3.66
N ARG A 2 -1.39 -8.72 3.88
CA ARG A 2 -2.08 -8.92 5.19
C ARG A 2 -1.15 -8.90 6.41
N LYS A 3 0.03 -9.55 6.32
CA LYS A 3 1.05 -9.54 7.39
C LYS A 3 1.62 -8.16 7.73
N ILE A 4 1.64 -7.24 6.75
CA ILE A 4 2.07 -5.85 6.94
C ILE A 4 0.93 -5.05 7.59
N LEU A 5 -0.29 -5.20 7.07
CA LEU A 5 -1.47 -4.51 7.59
C LEU A 5 -1.78 -4.87 9.04
N ALA A 6 -1.57 -6.13 9.44
CA ALA A 6 -1.76 -6.58 10.82
C ALA A 6 -0.81 -5.90 11.84
N LYS A 7 0.24 -5.22 11.39
CA LYS A 7 1.18 -4.47 12.24
C LYS A 7 0.85 -2.98 12.33
N VAL A 8 -0.13 -2.51 11.56
CA VAL A 8 -0.63 -1.14 11.61
C VAL A 8 -1.72 -1.07 12.66
N ASP A 9 -1.63 -0.15 13.63
CA ASP A 9 -2.73 0.08 14.57
C ASP A 9 -3.97 0.67 13.88
N ASP A 10 -5.14 0.44 14.47
CA ASP A 10 -6.43 0.85 13.94
C ASP A 10 -6.50 2.36 13.62
N GLY A 11 -5.91 3.20 14.48
CA GLY A 11 -5.91 4.65 14.26
C GLY A 11 -5.10 5.06 13.04
N ARG A 12 -3.95 4.43 12.78
CA ARG A 12 -3.15 4.65 11.56
C ARG A 12 -3.80 4.02 10.33
N LEU A 13 -4.38 2.83 10.47
CA LEU A 13 -5.08 2.15 9.39
C LEU A 13 -6.30 2.94 8.93
N GLY A 14 -7.15 3.37 9.86
CA GLY A 14 -8.33 4.20 9.57
C GLY A 14 -7.96 5.50 8.87
N ARG A 15 -6.89 6.17 9.30
CA ARG A 15 -6.36 7.37 8.61
C ARG A 15 -5.86 7.07 7.20
N ALA A 16 -5.27 5.90 6.97
CA ALA A 16 -4.84 5.49 5.64
C ALA A 16 -6.03 5.27 4.72
N VAL A 17 -7.05 4.52 5.17
CA VAL A 17 -8.29 4.28 4.43
C VAL A 17 -9.01 5.59 4.11
N ALA A 18 -9.22 6.45 5.12
CA ALA A 18 -9.86 7.74 4.92
C ALA A 18 -9.08 8.61 3.92
N GLY A 19 -7.74 8.62 4.02
CA GLY A 19 -6.89 9.36 3.10
C GLY A 19 -6.98 8.85 1.67
N LEU A 20 -7.00 7.53 1.45
CA LEU A 20 -7.15 6.93 0.12
C LEU A 20 -8.52 7.27 -0.49
N VAL A 21 -9.61 7.09 0.26
CA VAL A 21 -10.98 7.35 -0.21
C VAL A 21 -11.16 8.83 -0.55
N ARG A 22 -10.58 9.74 0.24
CA ARG A 22 -10.66 11.20 0.03
C ARG A 22 -9.61 11.73 -0.94
N ARG A 23 -8.74 10.87 -1.49
CA ARG A 23 -7.60 11.26 -2.34
C ARG A 23 -6.62 12.23 -1.66
N GLU A 24 -6.57 12.21 -0.33
CA GLU A 24 -5.59 12.92 0.50
C GLU A 24 -4.31 12.09 0.70
N LEU A 25 -4.38 10.78 0.46
CA LEU A 25 -3.24 9.89 0.28
C LEU A 25 -3.34 9.31 -1.12
N VAL A 26 -2.33 9.56 -1.95
CA VAL A 26 -2.24 9.02 -3.30
C VAL A 26 -0.97 8.18 -3.37
N VAL A 27 -1.12 6.94 -3.81
CA VAL A 27 -0.01 6.05 -4.12
C VAL A 27 0.31 6.23 -5.59
N GLU A 28 1.54 6.61 -5.90
CA GLU A 28 2.02 6.94 -7.23
C GLU A 28 3.40 6.31 -7.46
N ASP A 29 3.83 6.23 -8.72
CA ASP A 29 5.13 5.70 -9.14
C ASP A 29 5.45 4.31 -8.56
N VAL A 30 4.48 3.40 -8.63
CA VAL A 30 4.64 2.04 -8.08
C VAL A 30 5.53 1.20 -9.00
N ALA A 31 6.72 0.88 -8.52
CA ALA A 31 7.65 -0.05 -9.13
C ALA A 31 7.63 -1.39 -8.38
N ARG A 32 7.65 -2.50 -9.13
CA ARG A 32 7.64 -3.86 -8.60
C ARG A 32 8.77 -4.64 -9.25
N ASP A 33 9.66 -5.23 -8.45
CA ASP A 33 10.77 -6.06 -8.95
C ASP A 33 11.12 -7.15 -7.95
N GLY A 34 11.16 -8.41 -8.36
CA GLY A 34 11.77 -9.50 -7.58
C GLY A 34 11.26 -9.73 -6.15
N GLY A 35 10.07 -9.23 -5.77
CA GLY A 35 9.57 -9.26 -4.38
C GLY A 35 9.76 -7.96 -3.61
N GLU A 36 10.38 -6.97 -4.22
CA GLU A 36 10.40 -5.57 -3.82
C GLU A 36 9.21 -4.81 -4.43
N THR A 37 8.66 -3.89 -3.67
CA THR A 37 7.65 -2.93 -4.13
C THR A 37 8.02 -1.56 -3.59
N ARG A 38 8.22 -0.60 -4.47
CA ARG A 38 8.57 0.77 -4.14
C ARG A 38 7.52 1.72 -4.69
N ALA A 39 7.13 2.71 -3.91
CA ALA A 39 6.19 3.73 -4.36
C ALA A 39 6.46 5.08 -3.71
N ALA A 40 6.00 6.13 -4.37
CA ALA A 40 5.77 7.42 -3.76
C ALA A 40 4.36 7.46 -3.15
N VAL A 41 4.24 7.97 -1.93
CA VAL A 41 2.97 8.22 -1.27
C VAL A 41 2.84 9.70 -1.01
N ARG A 42 2.03 10.37 -1.81
CA ARG A 42 1.72 11.78 -1.67
C ARG A 42 0.62 11.97 -0.64
N SER A 43 0.93 12.69 0.44
CA SER A 43 0.00 13.08 1.48
C SER A 43 -0.32 14.56 1.38
N ILE A 44 -1.60 14.85 1.17
CA ILE A 44 -2.19 16.19 1.20
C ILE A 44 -2.77 16.39 2.60
N GLY A 45 -2.40 17.46 3.28
CA GLY A 45 -2.98 17.79 4.58
C GLY A 45 -2.90 19.27 4.89
N LYS A 46 -3.26 19.64 6.12
CA LYS A 46 -3.27 21.04 6.58
C LYS A 46 -1.94 21.79 6.42
N ARG A 47 -0.82 21.05 6.37
CA ARG A 47 0.54 21.61 6.23
C ARG A 47 1.05 21.56 4.78
N GLY A 48 0.14 21.42 3.81
CA GLY A 48 0.48 21.28 2.40
C GLY A 48 0.68 19.83 1.94
N VAL A 49 1.31 19.69 0.78
CA VAL A 49 1.59 18.41 0.14
C VAL A 49 2.98 17.92 0.51
N LYS A 50 3.09 16.65 0.87
CA LYS A 50 4.37 15.98 1.13
C LYS A 50 4.40 14.63 0.44
N VAL A 51 5.53 14.26 -0.13
CA VAL A 51 5.73 12.95 -0.77
C VAL A 51 6.66 12.11 0.10
N TYR A 52 6.26 10.87 0.35
CA TYR A 52 7.04 9.92 1.13
C TYR A 52 7.38 8.71 0.28
N SER A 53 8.65 8.29 0.28
CA SER A 53 9.05 7.03 -0.31
C SER A 53 8.68 5.89 0.64
N VAL A 54 8.04 4.85 0.11
CA VAL A 54 7.63 3.65 0.84
C VAL A 54 8.10 2.43 0.06
N GLU A 55 8.73 1.50 0.75
CA GLU A 55 9.32 0.30 0.16
C GLU A 55 8.93 -0.93 0.98
N PHE A 56 8.55 -2.00 0.29
CA PHE A 56 8.37 -3.33 0.85
C PHE A 56 9.34 -4.27 0.20
N HIS A 57 9.97 -5.12 0.99
CA HIS A 57 10.77 -6.23 0.49
C HIS A 57 10.24 -7.52 1.11
N VAL A 58 9.72 -8.41 0.26
CA VAL A 58 9.12 -9.69 0.67
C VAL A 58 10.03 -10.82 0.22
N ALA A 59 10.74 -11.40 1.18
CA ALA A 59 11.61 -12.56 0.95
C ALA A 59 11.09 -13.78 1.72
N GLY A 60 10.67 -14.82 1.00
CA GLY A 60 10.13 -16.04 1.58
C GLY A 60 8.96 -15.78 2.54
N ARG A 61 9.15 -16.11 3.83
CA ARG A 61 8.12 -15.88 4.88
C ARG A 61 8.21 -14.50 5.55
N GLY A 62 9.32 -13.78 5.35
CA GLY A 62 9.62 -12.50 5.98
C GLY A 62 9.17 -11.31 5.14
N HIS A 63 9.12 -10.14 5.77
CA HIS A 63 8.96 -8.87 5.08
C HIS A 63 9.74 -7.78 5.81
N ALA A 64 10.49 -6.99 5.05
CA ALA A 64 11.02 -5.72 5.49
C ALA A 64 10.16 -4.60 4.91
N VAL A 65 9.99 -3.51 5.68
CA VAL A 65 9.27 -2.33 5.22
C VAL A 65 10.05 -1.08 5.57
N PHE A 66 10.00 -0.10 4.69
CA PHE A 66 10.60 1.20 4.87
C PHE A 66 9.58 2.28 4.52
N CYS A 67 9.71 3.42 5.20
CA CYS A 67 9.01 4.65 4.85
C CYS A 67 9.86 5.83 5.32
N SER A 68 9.97 6.86 4.46
CA SER A 68 10.76 8.05 4.77
C SER A 68 10.15 8.98 5.83
N CYS A 69 8.92 8.72 6.28
CA CYS A 69 8.24 9.57 7.27
C CYS A 69 8.80 9.41 8.70
N ASP A 70 8.61 10.46 9.51
CA ASP A 70 9.08 10.52 10.90
C ASP A 70 8.51 9.41 11.80
N ASP A 71 7.26 8.99 11.58
CA ASP A 71 6.67 7.87 12.34
C ASP A 71 7.53 6.62 12.20
N ARG A 72 7.96 6.30 10.98
CA ARG A 72 8.81 5.14 10.74
C ARG A 72 10.24 5.39 11.21
N ARG A 73 10.83 6.53 10.82
CA ARG A 73 12.25 6.83 11.09
C ARG A 73 12.54 7.03 12.57
N LYS A 74 11.66 7.71 13.31
CA LYS A 74 11.90 8.10 14.71
C LYS A 74 11.22 7.17 15.70
N ARG A 75 10.08 6.56 15.34
CA ARG A 75 9.28 5.75 16.26
C ARG A 75 9.24 4.26 15.89
N GLY A 76 9.76 3.86 14.73
CA GLY A 76 9.77 2.46 14.28
C GLY A 76 8.39 1.88 13.95
N VAL A 77 7.32 2.68 13.98
CA VAL A 77 5.95 2.19 13.82
C VAL A 77 5.56 2.02 12.35
N TYR A 78 4.55 1.19 12.10
CA TYR A 78 3.95 1.05 10.79
C TYR A 78 3.00 2.22 10.55
N CYS A 79 3.44 3.17 9.72
CA CYS A 79 2.74 4.43 9.49
C CYS A 79 1.55 4.29 8.53
N LYS A 80 0.73 5.34 8.44
CA LYS A 80 -0.38 5.41 7.47
C LYS A 80 0.08 5.29 6.01
N HIS A 81 1.31 5.69 5.67
CA HIS A 81 1.84 5.58 4.30
C HIS A 81 2.16 4.12 3.93
N ILE A 82 2.73 3.35 4.89
CA ILE A 82 2.90 1.90 4.76
C ILE A 82 1.54 1.23 4.60
N ALA A 83 0.55 1.61 5.42
CA ALA A 83 -0.80 1.09 5.27
C ALA A 83 -1.40 1.42 3.90
N ALA A 84 -1.22 2.65 3.41
CA ALA A 84 -1.73 3.07 2.11
C ALA A 84 -1.15 2.24 0.95
N LEU A 85 0.17 2.05 0.89
CA LEU A 85 0.78 1.20 -0.14
C LEU A 85 0.34 -0.27 0.01
N ALA A 86 0.26 -0.79 1.23
CA ALA A 86 -0.17 -2.17 1.45
C ALA A 86 -1.64 -2.42 1.06
N LEU A 87 -2.52 -1.43 1.24
CA LEU A 87 -3.90 -1.46 0.78
C LEU A 87 -3.98 -1.34 -0.74
N HIS A 88 -3.18 -0.45 -1.36
CA HIS A 88 -3.09 -0.33 -2.80
C HIS A 88 -2.69 -1.68 -3.43
N GLU A 89 -1.58 -2.29 -3.00
CA GLU A 89 -1.14 -3.59 -3.51
C GLU A 89 -2.15 -4.71 -3.25
N LEU A 90 -2.87 -4.67 -2.12
CA LEU A 90 -3.94 -5.63 -1.85
C LEU A 90 -5.11 -5.45 -2.82
N GLY A 91 -5.48 -4.20 -3.11
CA GLY A 91 -6.53 -3.82 -4.04
C GLY A 91 -6.19 -4.21 -5.48
N GLU A 92 -5.00 -3.84 -5.97
CA GLU A 92 -4.48 -4.22 -7.29
C GLU A 92 -4.51 -5.75 -7.46
N ALA A 93 -3.95 -6.49 -6.51
CA ALA A 93 -3.96 -7.95 -6.59
C ALA A 93 -5.38 -8.54 -6.57
N ALA A 94 -6.33 -7.90 -5.89
CA ALA A 94 -7.74 -8.33 -5.90
C ALA A 94 -8.42 -8.00 -7.23
N HIS A 95 -8.11 -6.84 -7.82
CA HIS A 95 -8.62 -6.39 -9.10
C HIS A 95 -8.17 -7.32 -10.23
N THR A 96 -6.86 -7.57 -10.37
CA THR A 96 -6.31 -8.50 -11.37
C THR A 96 -6.91 -9.90 -11.27
N ARG A 97 -7.07 -10.42 -10.03
CA ARG A 97 -7.73 -11.72 -9.83
C ARG A 97 -9.20 -11.72 -10.27
N SER A 98 -9.89 -10.59 -10.15
CA SER A 98 -11.28 -10.47 -10.56
C SER A 98 -11.41 -10.42 -12.08
N GLU A 99 -10.57 -9.64 -12.75
CA GLU A 99 -10.51 -9.56 -14.22
C GLU A 99 -10.22 -10.93 -14.83
N HIS A 100 -9.23 -11.66 -14.28
CA HIS A 100 -8.91 -13.01 -14.74
C HIS A 100 -10.09 -13.99 -14.62
N ARG A 101 -10.96 -13.83 -13.62
CA ARG A 101 -12.18 -14.65 -13.49
C ARG A 101 -13.23 -14.29 -14.54
N GLN A 102 -13.41 -13.01 -14.83
CA GLN A 102 -14.35 -12.57 -15.87
C GLN A 102 -13.95 -13.10 -17.26
N HIS A 103 -12.66 -13.06 -17.59
CA HIS A 103 -12.17 -13.63 -18.85
C HIS A 103 -12.32 -15.15 -18.94
N ARG A 104 -12.14 -15.90 -17.83
CA ARG A 104 -12.40 -17.34 -17.81
C ARG A 104 -13.88 -17.70 -17.91
N GLY A 105 -14.79 -16.92 -17.32
CA GLY A 105 -16.22 -17.12 -17.47
C GLY A 105 -16.67 -16.98 -18.93
N LEU A 106 -16.19 -15.93 -19.60
CA LEU A 106 -16.46 -15.70 -21.03
C LEU A 106 -15.95 -16.82 -21.95
N LEU A 107 -14.86 -17.52 -21.58
CA LEU A 107 -14.32 -18.63 -22.36
C LEU A 107 -15.01 -19.98 -22.08
N LEU A 108 -15.80 -20.09 -21.00
CA LEU A 108 -16.55 -21.29 -20.64
C LEU A 108 -18.02 -21.22 -21.04
N ASP A 109 -18.49 -20.04 -21.45
CA ASP A 109 -19.85 -19.78 -21.98
C ASP A 109 -19.89 -19.83 -23.54
N MET A 110 -18.83 -20.31 -24.19
CA MET A 110 -18.75 -20.62 -25.64
C MET A 110 -18.67 -22.13 -25.86
#